data_AF-M5R820-F1
#
_entry.id   AF-M5R820-F1
#
_cell.length_a   1.000
_cell.length_b   1.000
_cell.length_c   1.000
_cell.angle_alpha   90.00
_cell.angle_beta   90.00
_cell.angle_gamma   90.00
#
_symmetry.space_group_name_H-M   'P 1'
#
loop_
_entity.id
_entity.type
_entity.pdbx_description
1 polymer ?
#
loop_
_entity_poly.entity_id
_entity_poly.type
_entity_poly.pdbx_seq_one_letter_code
_entity_poly.pdbx_strand_id
1 'polypeptide(L)'
;MTFTEAVDKLTETTQSLSEQVSRLTANQEIADLDRRWEMQRNEFMITGKNGRTHLPTEGTAMVGGIVAVVFGGFWTVMAFAITSRSPFGMAKIFPLFGLVFIAVGIFSAIHASSKASEYKQAKRRYEAERTRLKRK
;
A
#
# COMPACT_ATOMS: atom_id res chain seq x y z
N MET A 1 -43.51 -37.60 -30.08
CA MET A 1 -42.14 -37.38 -29.59
C MET A 1 -41.23 -38.29 -30.38
N THR A 2 -40.54 -37.73 -31.36
CA THR A 2 -39.52 -38.46 -32.13
C THR A 2 -38.24 -38.49 -31.29
N PHE A 3 -37.45 -39.56 -31.42
CA PHE A 3 -36.17 -39.74 -30.71
C PHE A 3 -35.23 -38.52 -30.86
N THR A 4 -35.31 -37.83 -32.01
CA THR A 4 -34.58 -36.60 -32.32
C THR A 4 -34.89 -35.43 -31.37
N GLU A 5 -36.16 -35.17 -31.03
CA GLU A 5 -36.53 -34.08 -30.09
C GLU A 5 -35.94 -34.30 -28.69
N ALA A 6 -35.83 -35.55 -28.26
CA ALA A 6 -35.27 -35.89 -26.95
C ALA A 6 -33.75 -35.66 -26.92
N VAL A 7 -33.04 -35.97 -28.01
CA VAL A 7 -31.59 -35.75 -28.14
C VAL A 7 -31.27 -34.25 -28.26
N ASP A 8 -32.06 -33.49 -29.03
CA ASP A 8 -31.86 -32.04 -29.18
C ASP A 8 -32.03 -31.32 -27.83
N LYS A 9 -33.06 -31.67 -27.06
CA LYS A 9 -33.34 -31.05 -25.75
C LYS A 9 -32.27 -31.36 -24.70
N LEU A 10 -31.70 -32.57 -24.75
CA LEU A 10 -30.56 -32.95 -23.89
C LEU A 10 -29.29 -32.19 -24.27
N THR A 11 -29.04 -32.01 -25.56
CA THR A 11 -27.89 -31.25 -26.07
C THR A 11 -27.98 -29.78 -25.67
N GLU A 12 -29.15 -29.17 -25.82
CA GLU A 12 -29.44 -27.80 -25.40
C GLU A 12 -29.29 -27.62 -23.88
N THR A 13 -29.83 -28.55 -23.09
CA THR A 13 -29.70 -28.52 -21.63
C THR A 13 -28.24 -28.66 -21.20
N THR A 14 -27.48 -29.56 -21.83
CA THR A 14 -26.05 -29.78 -21.57
C THR A 14 -25.22 -28.54 -21.91
N GLN A 15 -25.53 -27.89 -23.04
CA GLN A 15 -24.86 -26.68 -23.48
C GLN A 15 -25.14 -25.50 -22.52
N SER A 16 -26.40 -25.33 -22.08
CA SER A 16 -26.76 -24.29 -21.12
C SER A 16 -26.18 -24.53 -19.72
N LEU A 17 -26.08 -25.79 -19.28
CA LEU A 17 -25.45 -26.16 -18.01
C LEU A 17 -23.94 -25.92 -18.05
N SER A 18 -23.28 -26.28 -19.16
CA SER A 18 -21.85 -26.01 -19.38
C SER A 18 -21.55 -24.51 -19.33
N GLU A 19 -22.40 -23.69 -19.96
CA GLU A 19 -22.26 -22.24 -19.96
C GLU A 19 -22.48 -21.63 -18.56
N GLN A 20 -23.49 -22.12 -17.82
CA GLN A 20 -23.76 -21.69 -16.44
C GLN A 20 -22.62 -22.05 -15.48
N VAL A 21 -22.09 -23.28 -15.57
CA VAL A 21 -20.96 -23.74 -14.76
C VAL A 21 -19.71 -22.91 -15.07
N SER A 22 -19.47 -22.56 -16.34
CA SER A 22 -18.36 -21.68 -16.73
C SER A 22 -18.48 -20.29 -16.11
N ARG A 23 -19.68 -19.69 -16.11
CA ARG A 23 -19.92 -18.39 -15.46
C ARG A 23 -19.77 -18.45 -13.94
N LEU A 24 -20.24 -19.53 -13.31
CA LEU A 24 -20.08 -19.76 -11.87
C LEU A 24 -18.61 -19.93 -11.48
N THR A 25 -17.84 -20.66 -12.28
CA THR A 25 -16.40 -20.87 -12.07
C THR A 25 -15.65 -19.54 -12.18
N ALA A 26 -15.95 -18.72 -13.19
CA ALA A 26 -15.36 -17.39 -13.34
C ALA A 26 -15.67 -16.47 -12.12
N ASN A 27 -16.90 -16.53 -11.61
CA ASN A 27 -17.30 -15.77 -10.43
C ASN A 27 -16.59 -16.24 -9.15
N GLN A 28 -16.40 -17.55 -8.98
CA GLN A 28 -15.64 -18.11 -7.85
C GLN A 28 -14.17 -17.69 -7.91
N GLU A 29 -13.53 -17.72 -9.09
CA GLU A 29 -12.14 -17.29 -9.28
C GLU A 29 -11.95 -15.81 -8.88
N ILE A 30 -12.91 -14.94 -9.22
CA ILE A 30 -12.90 -13.53 -8.82
C ILE A 30 -13.08 -13.39 -7.30
N ALA A 31 -14.01 -14.12 -6.70
CA ALA A 31 -14.24 -14.08 -5.25
C ALA A 31 -13.00 -14.54 -4.46
N ASP A 32 -12.30 -15.57 -4.94
CA ASP A 32 -11.04 -16.02 -4.36
C ASP A 32 -9.92 -15.00 -4.51
N LEU A 33 -9.84 -14.36 -5.67
CA LEU A 33 -8.88 -13.27 -5.91
C LEU A 33 -9.14 -12.10 -4.96
N ASP A 34 -10.39 -11.69 -4.81
CA ASP A 34 -10.80 -10.58 -3.94
C ASP A 34 -10.48 -10.88 -2.47
N ARG A 35 -10.75 -12.11 -1.99
CA ARG A 35 -10.37 -12.57 -0.64
C ARG A 35 -8.86 -12.53 -0.40
N ARG A 36 -8.06 -13.03 -1.36
CA ARG A 36 -6.59 -12.99 -1.25
C ARG A 36 -6.07 -11.56 -1.22
N TRP A 37 -6.66 -10.68 -2.01
CA TRP A 37 -6.30 -9.27 -2.03
C TRP A 37 -6.65 -8.56 -0.72
N GLU A 38 -7.79 -8.88 -0.09
CA GLU A 38 -8.12 -8.35 1.23
C GLU A 38 -7.09 -8.77 2.30
N MET A 39 -6.70 -10.06 2.29
CA MET A 39 -5.66 -10.56 3.20
C MET A 39 -4.32 -9.83 2.98
N GLN A 40 -3.86 -9.72 1.73
CA GLN A 40 -2.61 -9.00 1.41
C GLN A 40 -2.70 -7.51 1.74
N ARG A 41 -3.84 -6.86 1.45
CA ARG A 41 -4.04 -5.44 1.72
C ARG A 41 -3.84 -5.17 3.20
N ASN A 42 -4.34 -6.03 4.09
CA ASN A 42 -4.22 -5.87 5.53
C ASN A 42 -2.75 -5.87 5.99
N GLU A 43 -1.87 -6.63 5.32
CA GLU A 43 -0.42 -6.63 5.62
C GLU A 43 0.26 -5.30 5.30
N PHE A 44 -0.24 -4.58 4.29
CA PHE A 44 0.26 -3.25 3.92
C PHE A 44 -0.32 -2.11 4.74
N MET A 45 -1.39 -2.35 5.50
CA MET A 45 -2.02 -1.31 6.30
C MET A 45 -1.12 -0.92 7.48
N ILE A 46 -0.95 0.39 7.70
CA ILE A 46 -0.16 0.91 8.81
C ILE A 46 -1.11 1.35 9.92
N THR A 47 -0.94 0.75 11.10
CA THR A 47 -1.66 1.18 12.31
C THR A 47 -1.03 2.48 12.81
N GLY A 48 -1.77 3.57 12.72
CA GLY A 48 -1.35 4.85 13.29
C GLY A 48 -1.36 4.82 14.81
N LYS A 49 -0.65 5.78 15.43
CA LYS A 49 -0.55 5.94 16.90
C LYS A 49 -1.92 6.05 17.61
N ASN A 50 -2.98 6.37 16.87
CA ASN A 50 -4.34 6.55 17.37
C ASN A 50 -5.22 5.31 17.18
N GLY A 51 -4.64 4.15 16.83
CA GLY A 51 -5.36 2.91 16.55
C GLY A 51 -6.13 2.90 15.21
N ARG A 52 -6.12 4.01 14.46
CA ARG A 52 -6.72 4.08 13.13
C ARG A 52 -5.76 3.50 12.10
N THR A 53 -6.23 2.51 11.36
CA THR A 53 -5.48 1.88 10.29
C THR A 53 -5.71 2.66 9.00
N HIS A 54 -4.62 3.12 8.38
CA HIS A 54 -4.70 3.88 7.14
C HIS A 54 -3.85 3.20 6.07
N LEU A 55 -4.28 3.36 4.81
CA LEU A 55 -3.44 2.98 3.68
C LEU A 55 -2.19 3.85 3.67
N PRO A 56 -1.00 3.27 3.41
CA PRO A 56 0.22 4.04 3.23
C PRO A 56 0.02 4.99 2.04
N THR A 57 -0.25 6.26 2.34
CA THR A 57 -0.37 7.31 1.34
C THR A 57 0.98 8.02 1.21
N GLU A 58 1.47 8.15 -0.02
CA GLU A 58 2.74 8.84 -0.32
C GLU A 58 2.80 10.25 0.28
N GLY A 59 1.65 10.91 0.45
CA GLY A 59 1.56 12.24 1.07
C GLY A 59 2.11 12.29 2.50
N THR A 60 1.92 11.24 3.31
CA THR A 60 2.43 11.24 4.70
C THR A 60 3.95 11.11 4.77
N ALA A 61 4.56 10.34 3.89
CA ALA A 61 6.02 10.21 3.78
C ALA A 61 6.68 11.54 3.36
N MET A 62 6.07 12.19 2.36
CA MET A 62 6.59 13.44 1.78
C MET A 62 6.45 14.62 2.76
N VAL A 63 5.30 14.74 3.44
CA VAL A 63 5.09 15.77 4.48
C VAL A 63 6.04 15.55 5.66
N GLY A 64 6.23 14.30 6.10
CA GLY A 64 7.16 13.98 7.19
C GLY A 64 8.61 14.37 6.88
N GLY A 65 9.07 14.09 5.65
CA GLY A 65 10.41 14.47 5.20
C GLY A 65 10.63 15.99 5.18
N ILE A 66 9.67 16.75 4.63
CA ILE A 66 9.74 18.22 4.57
C ILE A 66 9.79 18.82 5.98
N VAL A 67 8.89 18.36 6.88
CA VAL A 67 8.85 18.83 8.26
C VAL A 67 10.16 18.52 8.98
N ALA A 68 10.73 17.33 8.80
CA ALA A 68 12.00 16.96 9.43
C ALA A 68 13.18 17.82 8.96
N VAL A 69 13.25 18.14 7.65
CA VAL A 69 14.29 19.03 7.10
C VAL A 69 14.15 20.45 7.64
N VAL A 70 12.94 21.01 7.62
CA VAL A 70 12.67 22.36 8.14
C VAL A 70 12.96 22.44 9.64
N PHE A 71 12.46 21.47 10.41
CA PHE A 71 12.66 21.43 11.86
C PHE A 71 14.13 21.22 12.22
N GLY A 72 14.82 20.27 11.58
CA GLY A 72 16.24 20.01 11.85
C GLY A 72 17.13 21.17 11.43
N GLY A 73 16.82 21.86 10.33
CA GLY A 73 17.50 23.09 9.93
C GLY A 73 17.30 24.22 10.93
N PHE A 74 16.05 24.48 11.31
CA PHE A 74 15.70 25.48 12.33
C PHE A 74 16.40 25.18 13.66
N TRP A 75 16.34 23.93 14.13
CA TRP A 75 17.00 23.49 15.35
C TRP A 75 18.50 23.74 15.29
N THR A 76 19.16 23.35 14.20
CA THR A 76 20.62 23.50 14.06
C THR A 76 21.03 24.96 14.14
N VAL A 77 20.33 25.86 13.43
CA VAL A 77 20.62 27.30 13.43
C VAL A 77 20.37 27.92 14.81
N MET A 78 19.22 27.61 15.42
CA MET A 78 18.85 28.13 16.75
C MET A 78 19.82 27.63 17.83
N ALA A 79 20.11 26.33 17.85
CA ALA A 79 21.04 25.73 18.80
C ALA A 79 22.43 26.34 18.64
N PHE A 80 22.94 26.48 17.41
CA PHE A 80 24.25 27.07 17.16
C PHE A 80 24.32 28.53 17.64
N ALA A 81 23.27 29.31 17.42
CA ALA A 81 23.19 30.69 17.90
C ALA A 81 23.27 30.78 19.43
N ILE A 82 22.59 29.89 20.15
CA ILE A 82 22.58 29.84 21.63
C ILE A 82 23.91 29.31 22.18
N THR A 83 24.47 28.26 21.59
CA THR A 83 25.62 27.53 22.16
C THR A 83 26.96 28.09 21.73
N SER A 84 27.02 28.95 20.70
CA SER A 84 28.25 29.57 20.18
C SER A 84 29.06 30.34 21.22
N ARG A 85 28.40 30.91 22.23
CA ARG A 85 29.03 31.69 23.32
C ARG A 85 29.15 30.92 24.63
N SER A 86 28.79 29.63 24.64
CA SER A 86 28.81 28.84 25.86
C SER A 86 30.25 28.44 26.24
N PRO A 87 30.67 28.65 27.50
CA PRO A 87 31.97 28.18 27.99
C PRO A 87 32.00 26.65 28.19
N PHE A 88 30.84 25.98 28.14
CA PHE A 88 30.72 24.53 28.35
C PHE A 88 30.86 23.75 27.04
N GLY A 89 31.86 22.87 26.97
CA GLY A 89 32.15 22.07 25.78
C GLY A 89 30.99 21.20 25.29
N MET A 90 30.19 20.64 26.21
CA MET A 90 29.00 19.83 25.88
C MET A 90 27.93 20.62 25.11
N ALA A 91 27.83 21.94 25.31
CA ALA A 91 26.88 22.77 24.58
C ALA A 91 27.18 22.80 23.07
N LYS A 92 28.43 22.54 22.66
CA LYS A 92 28.82 22.53 21.24
C LYS A 92 28.30 21.30 20.47
N ILE A 93 27.84 20.25 21.17
CA ILE A 93 27.27 19.04 20.57
C ILE A 93 25.78 19.24 20.28
N PHE A 94 25.11 20.14 20.99
CA PHE A 94 23.67 20.37 20.92
C PHE A 94 23.13 20.70 19.50
N PRO A 95 23.84 21.47 18.66
CA PRO A 95 23.43 21.71 17.27
C PRO A 95 23.43 20.45 16.40
N LEU A 96 24.26 19.44 16.70
CA LEU A 96 24.34 18.20 15.92
C LEU A 96 23.07 17.36 16.00
N PHE A 97 22.24 17.53 17.03
CA PHE A 97 20.93 16.88 17.10
C PHE A 97 20.04 17.23 15.91
N GLY A 98 20.16 18.45 15.37
CA GLY A 98 19.39 18.84 14.18
C GLY A 98 19.76 18.00 12.95
N LEU A 99 21.04 17.64 12.79
CA LEU A 99 21.49 16.72 11.73
C LEU A 99 20.93 15.30 11.94
N VAL A 100 20.84 14.85 13.19
CA VAL A 100 20.21 13.56 13.53
C VAL A 100 18.73 13.57 13.16
N PHE A 101 17.99 14.65 13.47
CA PHE A 101 16.59 14.79 13.07
C PHE A 101 16.40 14.74 11.56
N ILE A 102 17.29 15.39 10.79
CA ILE A 102 17.27 15.34 9.33
C ILE A 102 17.51 13.91 8.84
N ALA A 103 18.53 13.22 9.37
CA ALA A 103 18.86 11.85 8.98
C ALA A 103 17.69 10.88 9.27
N VAL A 104 17.09 10.96 10.45
CA VAL A 104 15.93 10.16 10.84
C VAL A 104 14.72 10.47 9.96
N GLY A 105 14.51 11.75 9.62
CA GLY A 105 13.45 12.19 8.73
C GLY A 105 13.58 11.61 7.32
N ILE A 106 14.79 11.68 6.74
CA ILE A 106 15.09 11.10 5.42
C ILE A 106 14.87 9.59 5.45
N PHE A 107 15.42 8.90 6.45
CA PHE A 107 15.27 7.45 6.59
C PHE A 107 13.79 7.03 6.68
N SER A 108 13.01 7.74 7.50
CA SER A 108 11.57 7.51 7.64
C SER A 108 10.81 7.73 6.33
N ALA A 109 11.17 8.78 5.57
CA ALA A 109 10.57 9.07 4.27
C ALA A 109 10.86 7.97 3.25
N ILE A 110 12.10 7.46 3.20
CA ILE A 110 12.49 6.35 2.31
C ILE A 110 11.71 5.08 2.66
N HIS A 111 11.66 4.70 3.93
CA HIS A 111 10.92 3.51 4.39
C HIS A 111 9.43 3.59 4.06
N ALA A 112 8.82 4.75 4.25
CA ALA A 112 7.41 4.95 3.93
C ALA A 112 7.15 4.93 2.41
N SER A 113 8.07 5.47 1.60
CA SER A 113 7.99 5.43 0.13
C SER A 113 8.10 4.00 -0.42
N SER A 114 9.02 3.19 0.13
CA SER A 114 9.18 1.78 -0.26
C SER A 114 7.88 0.98 -0.02
N LYS A 115 7.27 1.09 1.17
CA LYS A 115 5.98 0.44 1.46
C LYS A 115 4.86 0.91 0.54
N ALA A 116 4.81 2.20 0.22
CA ALA A 116 3.82 2.74 -0.70
C ALA A 116 3.99 2.19 -2.13
N SER A 117 5.23 2.02 -2.59
CA SER A 117 5.55 1.41 -3.89
C SER A 117 5.14 -0.06 -3.94
N GLU A 118 5.45 -0.84 -2.91
CA GLU A 118 5.05 -2.25 -2.80
C GLU A 118 3.53 -2.39 -2.86
N TYR A 119 2.80 -1.58 -2.09
CA TYR A 119 1.33 -1.56 -2.15
C TYR A 119 0.81 -1.22 -3.55
N LYS A 120 1.38 -0.21 -4.21
CA LYS A 120 0.99 0.16 -5.59
C LYS A 120 1.24 -0.97 -6.59
N GLN A 121 2.37 -1.67 -6.47
CA GLN A 121 2.69 -2.81 -7.34
C GLN A 121 1.74 -3.98 -7.09
N ALA A 122 1.48 -4.33 -5.83
CA ALA A 122 0.54 -5.38 -5.46
C ALA A 122 -0.88 -5.07 -5.98
N LYS A 123 -1.33 -3.82 -5.81
CA LYS A 123 -2.63 -3.35 -6.33
C LYS A 123 -2.74 -3.46 -7.85
N ARG A 124 -1.69 -3.05 -8.59
CA ARG A 124 -1.66 -3.16 -10.05
C ARG A 124 -1.75 -4.61 -10.52
N ARG A 125 -1.07 -5.55 -9.83
CA ARG A 125 -1.16 -6.98 -10.15
C ARG A 125 -2.58 -7.52 -9.93
N TYR A 126 -3.21 -7.15 -8.82
CA TYR A 126 -4.61 -7.51 -8.54
C TYR A 126 -5.56 -6.95 -9.61
N GLU A 127 -5.44 -5.67 -9.98
CA GLU A 127 -6.29 -5.05 -11.00
C GLU A 127 -6.12 -5.69 -12.39
N ALA A 128 -4.87 -6.03 -12.76
CA ALA A 128 -4.58 -6.75 -13.99
C ALA A 128 -5.21 -8.15 -14.01
N GLU A 129 -5.07 -8.90 -12.93
CA GLU A 129 -5.62 -10.25 -12.80
C GLU A 129 -7.14 -10.25 -12.83
N ARG A 130 -7.77 -9.31 -12.11
CA ARG A 130 -9.23 -9.15 -12.11
C ARG A 130 -9.77 -8.80 -13.49
N THR A 131 -9.04 -7.98 -14.25
CA THR A 131 -9.42 -7.63 -15.63
C THR A 131 -9.28 -8.84 -16.57
N ARG A 132 -8.28 -9.69 -16.36
CA ARG A 132 -8.10 -10.95 -17.09
C ARG A 132 -9.25 -11.92 -16.84
N LEU A 133 -9.64 -12.12 -15.58
CA LEU A 133 -10.74 -13.01 -15.20
C LEU A 133 -12.10 -12.56 -15.73
N LYS A 134 -12.34 -11.24 -15.78
CA LYS A 134 -13.57 -10.67 -16.38
C LYS A 134 -13.67 -10.82 -17.90
N ARG A 135 -12.56 -11.12 -18.58
CA ARG A 135 -12.49 -11.28 -20.04
C ARG A 135 -12.51 -12.75 -20.48
N LYS A 136 -12.40 -13.69 -19.55
CA LYS A 136 -12.63 -15.13 -19.77
C LYS A 136 -14.14 -15.40 -19.81
#